data_AF-A0A7W3H9Q1-F1
#
_entry.id   AF-A0A7W3H9Q1-F1
#
_cell.length_a   1.000
_cell.length_b   1.000
_cell.length_c   1.000
_cell.angle_alpha   90.00
_cell.angle_beta   90.00
_cell.angle_gamma   90.00
#
_symmetry.space_group_name_H-M   'P 1'
#
loop_
_entity.id
_entity.type
_entity.pdbx_description
1 polymer ?
#
loop_
_entity_poly.entity_id
_entity_poly.type
_entity_poly.pdbx_seq_one_letter_code
_entity_poly.pdbx_strand_id
1 'polypeptide(L)'
;MKETYIFRFRDLGKSEGFTIEQHNQIAREEGDVWWGWWAKSGEVFPSQELRIAAENLTKIYFFDSGRLKFYRAELKEVCSSAAGDSKKKAPDNGRKTPRYYNEDELLGWLKVSEICEIHDNDDVLKTLSYIPLDSLFTTSKDLDEQLFNKVVFSVTELKEQDRTIWKVRPAIDSDLQHELLASHYIPYNFNQKYSQKKGEFIIWLSDIHFDNGKGKHAFPAQDNDQQKCLSSRVVELADKYSNGNKCAGLAISGDLTWQSQVEGFELASKFIKDVSSSLSLTPDDIIICPGNHDVGLVSKEQYFEIMGKPTTDTPWATLAENYHKGSKENYIKFYKDVFQRKPEEDLSQGRKFLLGGHKVVEVAALNSCVLQQVKDSFLGMGFIGEKQLSNVAESMGWMNKSGEYISKKRGVTRIAMLHHHLTSINEAEDAYLDSKYSVTLDAERLLRWVVKHKVDYILHGHMHRSSCITIKKILSPLEPVSASNPEHTFQIISLGSSGVASSELPNQDCANYACIMDFSGEKLAFKFFKLDRQNGANETATYAIEGLS
;
A
#
# COMPACT_ATOMS: atom_id res chain seq x y z
N MET A 1 25.90 2.65 6.93
CA MET A 1 26.53 3.20 5.71
C MET A 1 26.19 4.69 5.63
N LYS A 2 27.13 5.53 5.17
CA LYS A 2 26.94 6.99 5.07
C LYS A 2 26.27 7.35 3.73
N GLU A 3 25.79 8.58 3.61
CA GLU A 3 25.26 9.16 2.36
C GLU A 3 26.27 9.03 1.20
N THR A 4 25.76 8.94 -0.03
CA THR A 4 26.55 8.77 -1.25
C THR A 4 25.86 9.44 -2.45
N TYR A 5 26.51 9.39 -3.63
CA TYR A 5 26.12 10.09 -4.84
C TYR A 5 26.10 9.17 -6.05
N ILE A 6 25.16 9.40 -6.95
CA ILE A 6 25.07 8.74 -8.25
C ILE A 6 25.28 9.81 -9.32
N PHE A 7 26.21 9.59 -10.25
CA PHE A 7 26.51 10.50 -11.36
C PHE A 7 26.05 9.91 -12.69
N ARG A 8 25.23 10.64 -13.44
CA ARG A 8 24.79 10.25 -14.78
C ARG A 8 25.87 10.53 -15.82
N PHE A 9 26.05 9.62 -16.77
CA PHE A 9 26.80 9.86 -17.99
C PHE A 9 26.24 9.09 -19.18
N ARG A 10 26.84 9.31 -20.36
CA ARG A 10 26.56 8.58 -21.60
C ARG A 10 27.71 8.74 -22.59
N ASP A 11 28.02 7.69 -23.34
CA ASP A 11 28.92 7.75 -24.50
C ASP A 11 28.26 8.47 -25.69
N LEU A 12 28.37 9.80 -25.75
CA LEU A 12 27.82 10.59 -26.86
C LEU A 12 28.75 10.55 -28.08
N GLY A 13 28.30 9.91 -29.17
CA GLY A 13 29.07 9.83 -30.42
C GLY A 13 30.35 9.00 -30.33
N LYS A 14 30.45 8.10 -29.33
CA LYS A 14 31.56 7.17 -29.11
C LYS A 14 31.06 5.72 -29.16
N SER A 15 31.99 4.77 -29.26
CA SER A 15 31.67 3.35 -29.12
C SER A 15 31.20 3.05 -27.70
N GLU A 16 30.37 2.02 -27.55
CA GLU A 16 29.85 1.63 -26.24
C GLU A 16 30.97 1.25 -25.25
N GLY A 17 30.91 1.80 -24.04
CA GLY A 17 31.89 1.53 -22.97
C GLY A 17 33.16 2.36 -23.06
N PHE A 18 33.30 3.20 -24.09
CA PHE A 18 34.49 4.00 -24.35
C PHE A 18 34.88 4.87 -23.16
N THR A 19 33.92 5.59 -22.56
CA THR A 19 34.19 6.49 -21.43
C THR A 19 34.82 5.74 -20.25
N ILE A 20 34.27 4.59 -19.85
CA ILE A 20 34.76 3.81 -18.72
C ILE A 20 36.13 3.21 -19.03
N GLU A 21 36.33 2.66 -20.22
CA GLU A 21 37.60 2.05 -20.65
C GLU A 21 38.75 3.07 -20.60
N GLN A 22 38.54 4.25 -21.18
CA GLN A 22 39.54 5.32 -21.21
C GLN A 22 39.90 5.83 -19.80
N HIS A 23 38.93 5.94 -18.91
CA HIS A 23 39.18 6.36 -17.53
C HIS A 23 39.93 5.27 -16.74
N ASN A 24 39.53 4.00 -16.88
CA ASN A 24 40.15 2.89 -16.18
C ASN A 24 41.58 2.59 -16.65
N GLN A 25 41.92 2.86 -17.92
CA GLN A 25 43.30 2.77 -18.39
C GLN A 25 44.22 3.66 -17.55
N ILE A 26 43.83 4.93 -17.37
CA ILE A 26 44.59 5.89 -16.55
C ILE A 26 44.57 5.49 -15.07
N ALA A 27 43.41 5.13 -14.54
CA ALA A 27 43.28 4.78 -13.12
C ALA A 27 44.15 3.57 -12.72
N ARG A 28 44.34 2.60 -13.62
CA ARG A 28 45.22 1.44 -13.40
C ARG A 28 46.70 1.81 -13.44
N GLU A 29 47.08 2.76 -14.30
CA GLU A 29 48.47 3.21 -14.46
C GLU A 29 48.90 4.19 -13.36
N GLU A 30 48.03 5.14 -13.02
CA GLU A 30 48.34 6.31 -12.18
C GLU A 30 47.64 6.25 -10.80
N GLY A 31 46.88 5.19 -10.52
CA GLY A 31 46.15 4.92 -9.26
C GLY A 31 44.83 5.68 -9.09
N ASP A 32 44.60 6.70 -9.90
CA ASP A 32 43.38 7.50 -9.96
C ASP A 32 43.26 8.23 -11.29
N VAL A 33 42.06 8.72 -11.58
CA VAL A 33 41.74 9.46 -12.81
C VAL A 33 40.77 10.60 -12.51
N TRP A 34 40.91 11.71 -13.23
CA TRP A 34 39.95 12.81 -13.20
C TRP A 34 38.78 12.52 -14.13
N TRP A 35 37.58 12.59 -13.56
CA TRP A 35 36.29 12.54 -14.22
C TRP A 35 35.62 13.90 -14.11
N GLY A 36 35.42 14.59 -15.23
CA GLY A 36 34.68 15.86 -15.22
C GLY A 36 33.17 15.63 -15.39
N TRP A 37 32.38 16.47 -14.75
CA TRP A 37 30.93 16.35 -14.68
C TRP A 37 30.23 17.20 -15.74
N TRP A 38 29.46 16.56 -16.61
CA TRP A 38 28.56 17.21 -17.57
C TRP A 38 27.24 17.58 -16.91
N ALA A 39 27.19 18.79 -16.36
CA ALA A 39 25.97 19.36 -15.82
C ALA A 39 24.92 19.64 -16.90
N LYS A 40 23.64 19.49 -16.55
CA LYS A 40 22.53 20.04 -17.34
C LYS A 40 22.36 21.54 -17.09
N SER A 41 21.58 22.18 -17.95
CA SER A 41 21.24 23.60 -17.77
C SER A 41 20.53 23.80 -16.42
N GLY A 42 21.00 24.77 -15.64
CA GLY A 42 20.45 25.10 -14.33
C GLY A 42 21.10 24.37 -13.15
N GLU A 43 21.87 23.30 -13.39
CA GLU A 43 22.60 22.60 -12.34
C GLU A 43 23.91 23.32 -11.97
N VAL A 44 24.27 23.28 -10.69
CA VAL A 44 25.50 23.82 -10.11
C VAL A 44 26.23 22.70 -9.39
N PHE A 45 27.57 22.68 -9.47
CA PHE A 45 28.35 21.60 -8.89
C PHE A 45 28.29 21.63 -7.35
N PRO A 46 27.84 20.55 -6.68
CA PRO A 46 27.73 20.43 -5.21
C PRO A 46 29.07 20.47 -4.46
N SER A 47 29.80 21.58 -4.56
CA SER A 47 31.23 21.67 -4.26
C SER A 47 31.55 21.33 -2.80
N GLN A 48 30.81 21.89 -1.86
CA GLN A 48 31.06 21.68 -0.43
C GLN A 48 30.74 20.23 -0.02
N GLU A 49 29.60 19.71 -0.44
CA GLU A 49 29.14 18.36 -0.09
C GLU A 49 30.06 17.28 -0.68
N LEU A 50 30.49 17.46 -1.93
CA LEU A 50 31.40 16.51 -2.59
C LEU A 50 32.83 16.59 -2.05
N ARG A 51 33.28 17.76 -1.55
CA ARG A 51 34.57 17.86 -0.81
C ARG A 51 34.52 17.05 0.48
N ILE A 52 33.44 17.20 1.27
CA ILE A 52 33.24 16.41 2.49
C ILE A 52 33.17 14.92 2.15
N ALA A 53 32.51 14.56 1.05
CA ALA A 53 32.45 13.17 0.59
C ALA A 53 33.84 12.62 0.21
N ALA A 54 34.66 13.41 -0.47
CA ALA A 54 36.03 13.06 -0.84
C ALA A 54 36.96 12.90 0.39
N GLU A 55 36.87 13.81 1.36
CA GLU A 55 37.61 13.71 2.64
C GLU A 55 37.28 12.41 3.41
N ASN A 56 36.07 11.89 3.22
CA ASN A 56 35.62 10.63 3.81
C ASN A 56 35.90 9.40 2.93
N LEU A 57 36.57 9.54 1.79
CA LEU A 57 36.77 8.46 0.79
C LEU A 57 35.46 7.76 0.44
N THR A 58 34.42 8.54 0.18
CA THR A 58 33.07 8.03 -0.05
C THR A 58 33.02 7.23 -1.35
N LYS A 59 32.47 6.02 -1.30
CA LYS A 59 32.13 5.26 -2.52
C LYS A 59 30.98 5.98 -3.22
N ILE A 60 31.16 6.32 -4.48
CA ILE A 60 30.17 6.93 -5.36
C ILE A 60 29.81 5.98 -6.50
N TYR A 61 28.71 6.28 -7.19
CA TYR A 61 28.23 5.48 -8.31
C TYR A 61 28.19 6.28 -9.60
N PHE A 62 28.36 5.59 -10.72
CA PHE A 62 28.14 6.14 -12.06
C PHE A 62 27.05 5.35 -12.77
N PHE A 63 26.11 6.07 -13.38
CA PHE A 63 25.00 5.53 -14.14
C PHE A 63 25.16 5.87 -15.62
N ASP A 64 25.40 4.86 -16.44
CA ASP A 64 25.39 4.97 -17.90
C ASP A 64 23.95 4.95 -18.40
N SER A 65 23.41 6.13 -18.67
CA SER A 65 22.04 6.27 -19.18
C SER A 65 21.84 5.81 -20.62
N GLY A 66 22.94 5.58 -21.37
CA GLY A 66 22.90 5.01 -22.72
C GLY A 66 22.76 3.49 -22.71
N ARG A 67 23.47 2.83 -21.79
CA ARG A 67 23.54 1.35 -21.70
C ARG A 67 22.75 0.75 -20.54
N LEU A 68 22.15 1.59 -19.70
CA LEU A 68 21.47 1.19 -18.44
C LEU A 68 22.39 0.38 -17.50
N LYS A 69 23.68 0.75 -17.47
CA LYS A 69 24.69 0.11 -16.63
C LYS A 69 25.04 0.96 -15.42
N PHE A 70 25.42 0.29 -14.33
CA PHE A 70 25.78 0.93 -13.08
C PHE A 70 27.22 0.56 -12.69
N TYR A 71 27.94 1.51 -12.13
CA TYR A 71 29.33 1.37 -11.77
C TYR A 71 29.59 1.99 -10.40
N ARG A 72 30.69 1.60 -9.74
CA ARG A 72 31.16 2.19 -8.49
C ARG A 72 32.62 2.61 -8.57
N ALA A 73 32.97 3.66 -7.83
CA ALA A 73 34.35 4.05 -7.59
C ALA A 73 34.46 4.74 -6.22
N GLU A 74 35.69 4.89 -5.72
CA GLU A 74 35.98 5.71 -4.53
C GLU A 74 36.28 7.16 -4.97
N LEU A 75 35.59 8.12 -4.35
CA LEU A 75 35.87 9.54 -4.55
C LEU A 75 37.03 9.99 -3.66
N LYS A 76 38.14 10.40 -4.29
CA LYS A 76 39.38 10.78 -3.60
C LYS A 76 39.55 12.29 -3.46
N GLU A 77 39.14 13.04 -4.46
CA GLU A 77 39.35 14.49 -4.52
C GLU A 77 38.29 15.14 -5.43
N VAL A 78 38.03 16.44 -5.23
CA VAL A 78 37.20 17.22 -6.15
C VAL A 78 37.80 18.59 -6.46
N CYS A 79 37.64 19.06 -7.69
CA CYS A 79 38.09 20.37 -8.14
C CYS A 79 36.94 21.14 -8.82
N SER A 80 36.60 22.31 -8.29
CA SER A 80 35.52 23.18 -8.75
C SER A 80 35.73 24.63 -8.32
N SER A 81 34.90 25.57 -8.79
CA SER A 81 34.79 26.89 -8.14
C SER A 81 34.17 26.75 -6.74
N ALA A 82 34.37 27.75 -5.86
CA ALA A 82 33.81 27.68 -4.50
C ALA A 82 32.27 27.57 -4.52
N ALA A 83 31.63 28.27 -5.46
CA ALA A 83 30.18 28.24 -5.66
C ALA A 83 29.71 27.12 -6.61
N GLY A 84 30.61 26.37 -7.27
CA GLY A 84 30.27 25.29 -8.21
C GLY A 84 29.65 25.74 -9.54
N ASP A 85 29.63 27.04 -9.81
CA ASP A 85 28.91 27.70 -10.90
C ASP A 85 29.82 28.09 -12.09
N SER A 86 31.13 27.96 -11.94
CA SER A 86 32.12 28.43 -12.89
C SER A 86 32.92 27.27 -13.44
N LYS A 87 32.96 27.16 -14.76
CA LYS A 87 33.70 26.10 -15.46
C LYS A 87 35.21 26.24 -15.21
N LYS A 88 35.87 25.09 -15.09
CA LYS A 88 37.32 24.98 -14.93
C LYS A 88 37.87 23.94 -15.90
N LYS A 89 39.10 24.17 -16.34
CA LYS A 89 39.90 23.19 -17.09
C LYS A 89 40.21 21.96 -16.25
N ALA A 90 40.55 20.87 -16.93
CA ALA A 90 41.03 19.65 -16.31
C ALA A 90 42.20 19.93 -15.32
N PRO A 91 42.14 19.39 -14.09
CA PRO A 91 43.24 19.51 -13.13
C PRO A 91 44.53 18.85 -13.63
N ASP A 92 45.65 19.12 -12.95
CA ASP A 92 46.98 18.54 -13.26
C ASP A 92 47.42 18.74 -14.72
N ASN A 93 47.00 19.85 -15.34
CA ASN A 93 47.20 20.14 -16.76
C ASN A 93 46.73 19.00 -17.68
N GLY A 94 45.69 18.27 -17.27
CA GLY A 94 45.11 17.14 -18.00
C GLY A 94 45.92 15.85 -17.94
N ARG A 95 47.00 15.76 -17.16
CA ARG A 95 47.87 14.57 -17.11
C ARG A 95 47.13 13.29 -16.74
N LYS A 96 46.20 13.37 -15.77
CA LYS A 96 45.37 12.24 -15.32
C LYS A 96 43.94 12.31 -15.85
N THR A 97 43.75 12.88 -17.03
CA THR A 97 42.44 13.04 -17.68
C THR A 97 42.45 12.37 -19.05
N PRO A 98 41.41 11.64 -19.46
CA PRO A 98 41.33 11.09 -20.81
C PRO A 98 41.49 12.17 -21.89
N ARG A 99 42.22 11.84 -22.98
CA ARG A 99 42.54 12.79 -24.06
C ARG A 99 41.33 13.39 -24.75
N TYR A 100 40.18 12.73 -24.76
CA TYR A 100 38.98 13.27 -25.39
C TYR A 100 38.34 14.40 -24.56
N TYR A 101 38.88 14.68 -23.38
CA TYR A 101 38.27 15.47 -22.32
C TYR A 101 39.21 16.52 -21.72
N ASN A 102 40.48 16.51 -22.12
CA ASN A 102 41.52 17.34 -21.52
C ASN A 102 41.40 18.83 -21.87
N GLU A 103 40.74 19.16 -22.99
CA GLU A 103 40.51 20.52 -23.48
C GLU A 103 39.18 21.12 -23.00
N ASP A 104 38.29 20.30 -22.42
CA ASP A 104 36.98 20.75 -21.96
C ASP A 104 37.06 21.58 -20.67
N GLU A 105 36.15 22.54 -20.54
CA GLU A 105 35.92 23.30 -19.31
C GLU A 105 34.57 22.90 -18.70
N LEU A 106 34.62 22.34 -17.48
CA LEU A 106 33.47 21.73 -16.80
C LEU A 106 33.28 22.32 -15.41
N LEU A 107 32.06 22.26 -14.86
CA LEU A 107 31.73 22.88 -13.56
C LEU A 107 32.44 22.20 -12.39
N GLY A 108 32.72 20.90 -12.50
CA GLY A 108 33.41 20.15 -11.47
C GLY A 108 34.13 18.94 -12.01
N TRP A 109 35.21 18.59 -11.34
CA TRP A 109 36.07 17.44 -11.61
C TRP A 109 36.15 16.56 -10.36
N LEU A 110 36.02 15.25 -10.55
CA LEU A 110 36.03 14.23 -9.51
C LEU A 110 37.26 13.36 -9.74
N LYS A 111 38.15 13.24 -8.76
CA LYS A 111 39.26 12.28 -8.81
C LYS A 111 38.78 10.99 -8.22
N VAL A 112 38.81 9.92 -9.00
CA VAL A 112 38.23 8.63 -8.61
C VAL A 112 39.22 7.49 -8.77
N SER A 113 39.01 6.41 -8.02
CA SER A 113 39.68 5.13 -8.23
C SER A 113 39.26 4.48 -9.56
N GLU A 114 39.77 3.28 -9.83
CA GLU A 114 39.21 2.41 -10.87
C GLU A 114 37.68 2.27 -10.70
N ILE A 115 36.97 2.35 -11.82
CA ILE A 115 35.52 2.34 -11.92
C ILE A 115 35.08 0.91 -12.25
N CYS A 116 34.44 0.24 -11.30
CA CYS A 116 34.04 -1.16 -11.42
C CYS A 116 32.55 -1.28 -11.77
N GLU A 117 32.22 -2.09 -12.77
CA GLU A 117 30.84 -2.42 -13.11
C GLU A 117 30.16 -3.21 -11.99
N ILE A 118 28.89 -2.91 -11.74
CA ILE A 118 27.99 -3.69 -10.89
C ILE A 118 27.10 -4.48 -11.84
N HIS A 119 27.02 -5.80 -11.66
CA HIS A 119 26.20 -6.66 -12.53
C HIS A 119 24.75 -6.77 -12.02
N ASP A 120 24.54 -6.72 -10.71
CA ASP A 120 23.22 -6.78 -10.06
C ASP A 120 22.73 -5.36 -9.70
N ASN A 121 22.44 -4.56 -10.73
CA ASN A 121 22.11 -3.13 -10.56
C ASN A 121 20.91 -2.93 -9.64
N ASP A 122 19.81 -3.64 -9.89
CA ASP A 122 18.55 -3.45 -9.17
C ASP A 122 18.66 -3.79 -7.67
N ASP A 123 19.49 -4.77 -7.32
CA ASP A 123 19.73 -5.15 -5.92
C ASP A 123 20.46 -4.04 -5.16
N VAL A 124 21.47 -3.43 -5.78
CA VAL A 124 22.19 -2.30 -5.17
C VAL A 124 21.31 -1.05 -5.12
N LEU A 125 20.58 -0.73 -6.19
CA LEU A 125 19.73 0.45 -6.23
C LEU A 125 18.63 0.42 -5.16
N LYS A 126 17.96 -0.73 -4.97
CA LYS A 126 16.92 -0.89 -3.94
C LYS A 126 17.44 -0.83 -2.51
N THR A 127 18.75 -0.89 -2.30
CA THR A 127 19.38 -0.65 -0.99
C THR A 127 19.62 0.84 -0.71
N LEU A 128 19.32 1.72 -1.67
CA LEU A 128 19.53 3.15 -1.61
C LEU A 128 18.19 3.90 -1.73
N SER A 129 18.06 5.03 -1.04
CA SER A 129 16.91 5.93 -1.13
C SER A 129 17.35 7.36 -1.38
N TYR A 130 16.58 8.10 -2.18
CA TYR A 130 16.90 9.49 -2.47
C TYR A 130 16.71 10.39 -1.25
N ILE A 131 17.59 11.38 -1.14
CA ILE A 131 17.49 12.48 -0.18
C ILE A 131 17.74 13.81 -0.91
N PRO A 132 17.28 14.95 -0.35
CA PRO A 132 17.45 16.24 -0.99
C PRO A 132 18.92 16.57 -1.27
N LEU A 133 19.19 17.15 -2.44
CA LEU A 133 20.48 17.74 -2.80
C LEU A 133 20.27 19.23 -3.12
N ASP A 134 19.98 20.02 -2.09
CA ASP A 134 19.64 21.44 -2.23
C ASP A 134 20.76 22.28 -2.88
N SER A 135 22.02 21.83 -2.77
CA SER A 135 23.17 22.52 -3.37
C SER A 135 23.26 22.39 -4.90
N LEU A 136 22.45 21.52 -5.51
CA LEU A 136 22.45 21.29 -6.96
C LEU A 136 21.88 22.48 -7.74
N PHE A 137 21.04 23.32 -7.13
CA PHE A 137 20.38 24.43 -7.79
C PHE A 137 20.63 25.75 -7.04
N THR A 138 20.97 26.82 -7.77
CA THR A 138 21.37 28.12 -7.18
C THR A 138 20.23 28.92 -6.57
N THR A 139 18.98 28.66 -6.96
CA THR A 139 17.84 29.55 -6.67
C THR A 139 16.60 28.81 -6.13
N SER A 140 16.69 27.50 -5.91
CA SER A 140 15.56 26.68 -5.44
C SER A 140 16.06 25.51 -4.60
N LYS A 141 15.26 25.11 -3.59
CA LYS A 141 15.39 23.79 -2.96
C LYS A 141 15.27 22.71 -4.04
N ASP A 142 15.82 21.51 -3.78
CA ASP A 142 15.64 20.39 -4.70
C ASP A 142 14.13 20.13 -4.89
N LEU A 143 13.62 20.40 -6.09
CA LEU A 143 12.19 20.46 -6.40
C LEU A 143 11.59 19.06 -6.62
N ASP A 144 12.42 18.03 -6.65
CA ASP A 144 11.99 16.64 -6.82
C ASP A 144 11.52 16.02 -5.49
N GLU A 145 10.68 16.72 -4.73
CA GLU A 145 10.20 16.26 -3.41
C GLU A 145 9.57 14.86 -3.44
N GLN A 146 9.01 14.48 -4.58
CA GLN A 146 8.45 13.15 -4.85
C GLN A 146 9.48 12.00 -4.81
N LEU A 147 10.76 12.29 -5.01
CA LEU A 147 11.83 11.29 -4.94
C LEU A 147 12.29 11.05 -3.50
N PHE A 148 12.14 12.01 -2.60
CA PHE A 148 12.77 11.91 -1.28
C PHE A 148 12.12 10.85 -0.40
N ASN A 149 12.95 10.13 0.36
CA ASN A 149 12.53 9.00 1.20
C ASN A 149 11.82 7.90 0.38
N LYS A 150 12.29 7.68 -0.85
CA LYS A 150 11.87 6.60 -1.75
C LYS A 150 13.11 5.84 -2.20
N VAL A 151 13.01 4.53 -2.31
CA VAL A 151 14.10 3.70 -2.83
C VAL A 151 14.37 4.04 -4.30
N VAL A 152 15.63 3.96 -4.70
CA VAL A 152 16.02 4.02 -6.11
C VAL A 152 15.56 2.72 -6.75
N PHE A 153 14.44 2.75 -7.48
CA PHE A 153 13.72 1.53 -7.81
C PHE A 153 14.38 0.72 -8.92
N SER A 154 14.86 1.41 -9.96
CA SER A 154 15.46 0.80 -11.15
C SER A 154 16.39 1.78 -11.89
N VAL A 155 17.23 1.26 -12.79
CA VAL A 155 17.99 2.07 -13.75
C VAL A 155 17.09 2.83 -14.74
N THR A 156 15.89 2.30 -15.03
CA THR A 156 14.90 2.96 -15.89
C THR A 156 14.39 4.23 -15.24
N GLU A 157 14.10 4.19 -13.94
CA GLU A 157 13.70 5.36 -13.16
C GLU A 157 14.76 6.47 -13.15
N LEU A 158 16.05 6.12 -12.98
CA LEU A 158 17.13 7.11 -13.07
C LEU A 158 17.23 7.75 -14.47
N LYS A 159 16.93 6.99 -15.53
CA LYS A 159 17.02 7.47 -16.92
C LYS A 159 15.99 8.55 -17.23
N GLU A 160 14.75 8.34 -16.75
CA GLU A 160 13.61 9.23 -17.00
C GLU A 160 13.70 10.55 -16.21
N GLN A 161 14.49 10.60 -15.14
CA GLN A 161 14.69 11.81 -14.36
C GLN A 161 15.59 12.83 -15.07
N ASP A 162 15.20 14.11 -15.03
CA ASP A 162 15.90 15.20 -15.72
C ASP A 162 17.05 15.80 -14.89
N ARG A 163 17.93 14.93 -14.36
CA ARG A 163 19.11 15.35 -13.57
C ARG A 163 20.34 14.53 -13.87
N THR A 164 21.49 15.03 -13.44
CA THR A 164 22.80 14.39 -13.69
C THR A 164 23.52 13.92 -12.42
N ILE A 165 23.02 14.31 -11.23
CA ILE A 165 23.52 13.83 -9.95
C ILE A 165 22.37 13.61 -8.97
N TRP A 166 22.47 12.54 -8.20
CA TRP A 166 21.57 12.23 -7.09
C TRP A 166 22.35 12.10 -5.80
N LYS A 167 21.76 12.55 -4.69
CA LYS A 167 22.22 12.23 -3.34
C LYS A 167 21.32 11.14 -2.78
N VAL A 168 21.94 10.10 -2.21
CA VAL A 168 21.22 8.92 -1.71
C VAL A 168 21.78 8.48 -0.37
N ARG A 169 20.96 7.78 0.40
CA ARG A 169 21.34 7.13 1.67
C ARG A 169 20.96 5.65 1.63
N PRO A 170 21.45 4.81 2.57
CA PRO A 170 20.88 3.48 2.74
C PRO A 170 19.38 3.54 3.01
N ALA A 171 18.62 2.68 2.32
CA ALA A 171 17.18 2.60 2.45
C ALA A 171 16.78 2.18 3.88
N ILE A 172 15.66 2.72 4.36
CA ILE A 172 15.04 2.35 5.64
C ILE A 172 13.62 1.85 5.42
N ASP A 173 13.07 1.10 6.38
CA ASP A 173 11.77 0.41 6.26
C ASP A 173 10.56 1.33 6.02
N SER A 174 10.70 2.62 6.29
CA SER A 174 9.66 3.63 6.07
C SER A 174 9.73 4.29 4.69
N ASP A 175 10.79 4.06 3.92
CA ASP A 175 10.94 4.65 2.59
C ASP A 175 9.94 4.02 1.59
N LEU A 176 9.47 4.82 0.64
CA LEU A 176 8.51 4.42 -0.39
C LEU A 176 9.16 3.46 -1.41
N GLN A 177 8.41 2.43 -1.86
CA GLN A 177 8.94 1.34 -2.70
C GLN A 177 8.22 1.20 -4.06
N HIS A 178 7.86 2.32 -4.70
CA HIS A 178 7.23 2.31 -6.03
C HIS A 178 8.22 2.78 -7.10
N GLU A 179 7.94 2.48 -8.37
CA GLU A 179 8.66 3.05 -9.52
C GLU A 179 8.01 4.37 -9.96
N LEU A 180 8.81 5.38 -10.30
CA LEU A 180 8.32 6.69 -10.76
C LEU A 180 8.92 7.03 -12.14
N LEU A 181 8.20 6.68 -13.22
CA LEU A 181 8.70 6.80 -14.60
C LEU A 181 8.21 8.03 -15.38
N ALA A 182 7.12 8.69 -14.97
CA ALA A 182 6.60 9.93 -15.60
C ALA A 182 5.31 10.45 -14.93
N SER A 183 4.57 9.58 -14.24
CA SER A 183 3.35 9.93 -13.51
C SER A 183 3.63 10.11 -12.03
N HIS A 184 3.24 11.26 -11.48
CA HIS A 184 3.33 11.67 -10.06
C HIS A 184 2.48 10.79 -9.12
N TYR A 185 2.67 9.47 -9.15
CA TYR A 185 1.92 8.55 -8.30
C TYR A 185 2.64 8.39 -6.96
N ILE A 186 2.17 9.14 -5.96
CA ILE A 186 2.57 8.94 -4.56
C ILE A 186 1.51 8.03 -3.94
N PRO A 187 1.85 6.83 -3.43
CA PRO A 187 0.87 5.95 -2.80
C PRO A 187 0.31 6.57 -1.51
N TYR A 188 -1.01 6.53 -1.30
CA TYR A 188 -1.68 7.04 -0.09
C TYR A 188 -2.42 5.93 0.70
N ASN A 189 -2.30 5.91 2.03
CA ASN A 189 -3.21 5.13 2.88
C ASN A 189 -4.58 5.85 2.94
N PHE A 190 -4.56 7.18 2.94
CA PHE A 190 -5.75 8.03 2.89
C PHE A 190 -5.66 8.96 1.68
N ASN A 191 -6.50 8.72 0.67
CA ASN A 191 -6.47 9.54 -0.54
C ASN A 191 -6.86 10.99 -0.23
N GLN A 192 -5.96 11.92 -0.52
CA GLN A 192 -6.21 13.35 -0.33
C GLN A 192 -7.16 13.90 -1.40
N LYS A 193 -7.07 13.37 -2.63
CA LYS A 193 -7.90 13.75 -3.78
C LYS A 193 -8.84 12.62 -4.16
N TYR A 194 -9.93 12.96 -4.84
CA TYR A 194 -10.84 11.97 -5.40
C TYR A 194 -10.19 11.28 -6.61
N SER A 195 -10.09 9.96 -6.57
CA SER A 195 -9.71 9.13 -7.71
C SER A 195 -10.85 9.18 -8.73
N GLN A 196 -10.59 9.73 -9.91
CA GLN A 196 -11.59 9.84 -10.97
C GLN A 196 -11.74 8.52 -11.71
N LYS A 197 -12.95 7.95 -11.71
CA LYS A 197 -13.26 6.69 -12.37
C LYS A 197 -14.46 6.87 -13.28
N LYS A 198 -14.36 6.29 -14.48
CA LYS A 198 -15.51 6.18 -15.39
C LYS A 198 -16.51 5.12 -14.92
N GLY A 199 -16.02 4.14 -14.14
CA GLY A 199 -16.85 3.10 -13.57
C GLY A 199 -17.85 3.61 -12.54
N GLU A 200 -18.97 2.92 -12.43
CA GLU A 200 -20.11 3.29 -11.57
C GLU A 200 -20.37 2.28 -10.46
N PHE A 201 -19.53 1.25 -10.33
CA PHE A 201 -19.68 0.24 -9.30
C PHE A 201 -18.36 -0.21 -8.68
N ILE A 202 -18.44 -0.67 -7.44
CA ILE A 202 -17.32 -1.23 -6.67
C ILE A 202 -17.70 -2.66 -6.27
N ILE A 203 -16.77 -3.60 -6.41
CA ILE A 203 -16.97 -4.98 -5.94
C ILE A 203 -16.56 -5.06 -4.47
N TRP A 204 -17.39 -5.67 -3.63
CA TRP A 204 -17.14 -5.89 -2.22
C TRP A 204 -17.10 -7.39 -1.89
N LEU A 205 -16.01 -7.79 -1.22
CA LEU A 205 -15.72 -9.14 -0.73
C LEU A 205 -15.44 -9.13 0.78
N SER A 206 -15.52 -10.29 1.42
CA SER A 206 -15.25 -10.47 2.86
C SER A 206 -14.95 -11.93 3.16
N ASP A 207 -14.18 -12.22 4.21
CA ASP A 207 -13.98 -13.57 4.74
C ASP A 207 -13.56 -14.55 3.62
N ILE A 208 -12.49 -14.17 2.92
CA ILE A 208 -11.94 -14.95 1.79
C ILE A 208 -11.17 -16.17 2.31
N HIS A 209 -10.44 -15.98 3.41
CA HIS A 209 -9.68 -17.01 4.12
C HIS A 209 -8.76 -17.87 3.25
N PHE A 210 -7.88 -17.24 2.47
CA PHE A 210 -6.78 -17.97 1.84
C PHE A 210 -5.98 -18.75 2.88
N ASP A 211 -5.66 -20.01 2.56
CA ASP A 211 -4.93 -20.92 3.41
C ASP A 211 -3.79 -21.59 2.64
N ASN A 212 -2.97 -22.39 3.33
CA ASN A 212 -1.90 -23.17 2.72
C ASN A 212 -2.38 -24.52 2.14
N GLY A 213 -3.59 -24.56 1.58
CA GLY A 213 -4.18 -25.79 1.02
C GLY A 213 -4.72 -26.76 2.07
N LYS A 214 -4.99 -26.28 3.29
CA LYS A 214 -5.58 -27.06 4.39
C LYS A 214 -7.10 -27.22 4.30
N GLY A 215 -7.70 -26.76 3.20
CA GLY A 215 -9.10 -27.00 2.86
C GLY A 215 -10.10 -26.06 3.53
N LYS A 216 -9.63 -24.92 4.07
CA LYS A 216 -10.48 -23.85 4.62
C LYS A 216 -10.94 -22.86 3.56
N HIS A 217 -10.16 -22.71 2.49
CA HIS A 217 -10.58 -21.98 1.29
C HIS A 217 -11.28 -22.91 0.28
N ALA A 218 -12.41 -22.48 -0.28
CA ALA A 218 -13.20 -23.28 -1.22
C ALA A 218 -12.66 -23.31 -2.64
N PHE A 219 -11.97 -22.26 -3.09
CA PHE A 219 -11.56 -22.10 -4.48
C PHE A 219 -10.16 -22.69 -4.70
N PRO A 220 -9.87 -23.26 -5.88
CA PRO A 220 -8.53 -23.70 -6.20
C PRO A 220 -7.58 -22.49 -6.34
N ALA A 221 -6.28 -22.71 -6.11
CA ALA A 221 -5.27 -21.66 -6.27
C ALA A 221 -5.11 -21.17 -7.72
N GLN A 222 -5.45 -22.01 -8.69
CA GLN A 222 -5.43 -21.71 -10.12
C GLN A 222 -6.61 -22.38 -10.82
N ASP A 223 -6.98 -21.83 -11.98
CA ASP A 223 -7.96 -22.44 -12.87
C ASP A 223 -7.54 -23.83 -13.32
N ASN A 224 -8.52 -24.71 -13.50
CA ASN A 224 -8.40 -25.98 -14.20
C ASN A 224 -9.67 -26.23 -15.05
N ASP A 225 -9.73 -27.37 -15.72
CA ASP A 225 -10.82 -27.72 -16.64
C ASP A 225 -12.21 -27.73 -15.98
N GLN A 226 -12.29 -28.00 -14.67
CA GLN A 226 -13.55 -28.17 -13.94
C GLN A 226 -13.83 -27.04 -12.94
N GLN A 227 -12.80 -26.33 -12.48
CA GLN A 227 -12.92 -25.36 -11.41
C GLN A 227 -12.10 -24.10 -11.70
N LYS A 228 -12.65 -22.96 -11.31
CA LYS A 228 -12.04 -21.64 -11.45
C LYS A 228 -11.62 -21.10 -10.10
N CYS A 229 -10.49 -20.41 -10.04
CA CYS A 229 -10.06 -19.72 -8.84
C CYS A 229 -10.95 -18.50 -8.55
N LEU A 230 -10.82 -17.94 -7.34
CA LEU A 230 -11.65 -16.81 -6.91
C LEU A 230 -11.45 -15.57 -7.79
N SER A 231 -10.22 -15.26 -8.22
CA SER A 231 -9.96 -14.10 -9.08
C SER A 231 -10.69 -14.20 -10.41
N SER A 232 -10.66 -15.36 -11.08
CA SER A 232 -11.41 -15.61 -12.31
C SER A 232 -12.91 -15.40 -12.13
N ARG A 233 -13.49 -15.83 -10.99
CA ARG A 233 -14.93 -15.65 -10.72
C ARG A 233 -15.32 -14.20 -10.45
N VAL A 234 -14.48 -13.46 -9.75
CA VAL A 234 -14.70 -12.04 -9.49
C VAL A 234 -14.60 -11.22 -10.78
N VAL A 235 -13.62 -11.53 -11.63
CA VAL A 235 -13.45 -10.88 -12.94
C VAL A 235 -14.62 -11.20 -13.86
N GLU A 236 -15.02 -12.48 -13.96
CA GLU A 236 -16.18 -12.90 -14.75
C GLU A 236 -17.47 -12.19 -14.30
N LEU A 237 -17.68 -12.04 -12.99
CA LEU A 237 -18.81 -11.29 -12.44
C LEU A 237 -18.77 -9.81 -12.88
N ALA A 238 -17.61 -9.16 -12.76
CA ALA A 238 -17.44 -7.76 -13.15
C ALA A 238 -17.74 -7.54 -14.65
N ASP A 239 -17.25 -8.43 -15.50
CA ASP A 239 -17.42 -8.38 -16.95
C ASP A 239 -18.89 -8.56 -17.36
N LYS A 240 -19.60 -9.52 -16.73
CA LYS A 240 -21.01 -9.78 -17.01
C LYS A 240 -21.95 -8.69 -16.51
N TYR A 241 -21.65 -8.08 -15.36
CA TYR A 241 -22.60 -7.23 -14.66
C TYR A 241 -23.06 -6.01 -15.47
N SER A 242 -22.20 -5.46 -16.33
CA SER A 242 -22.41 -4.07 -16.75
C SER A 242 -22.30 -3.78 -18.25
N ASN A 243 -22.37 -4.79 -19.12
CA ASN A 243 -22.50 -4.62 -20.58
C ASN A 243 -21.54 -3.55 -21.18
N GLY A 244 -20.33 -3.41 -20.62
CA GLY A 244 -19.30 -2.45 -21.06
C GLY A 244 -18.95 -1.33 -20.08
N ASN A 245 -19.66 -1.17 -18.95
CA ASN A 245 -19.21 -0.29 -17.86
C ASN A 245 -17.99 -0.90 -17.15
N LYS A 246 -17.08 -0.04 -16.65
CA LYS A 246 -15.86 -0.52 -15.97
C LYS A 246 -16.08 -0.64 -14.46
N CYS A 247 -15.49 -1.64 -13.83
CA CYS A 247 -15.36 -1.69 -12.37
C CYS A 247 -14.51 -0.49 -11.90
N ALA A 248 -14.95 0.20 -10.86
CA ALA A 248 -14.25 1.36 -10.33
C ALA A 248 -13.33 1.05 -9.15
N GLY A 249 -13.53 -0.08 -8.47
CA GLY A 249 -12.74 -0.44 -7.30
C GLY A 249 -13.09 -1.79 -6.68
N LEU A 250 -12.27 -2.18 -5.71
CA LEU A 250 -12.38 -3.42 -4.94
C LEU A 250 -12.34 -3.11 -3.44
N ALA A 251 -13.32 -3.57 -2.68
CA ALA A 251 -13.39 -3.46 -1.22
C ALA A 251 -13.32 -4.85 -0.59
N ILE A 252 -12.51 -5.03 0.47
CA ILE A 252 -12.41 -6.29 1.22
C ILE A 252 -12.52 -6.03 2.73
N SER A 253 -13.59 -6.52 3.36
CA SER A 253 -13.90 -6.26 4.78
C SER A 253 -13.29 -7.27 5.75
N GLY A 254 -12.04 -7.67 5.53
CA GLY A 254 -11.27 -8.52 6.44
C GLY A 254 -11.32 -10.01 6.15
N ASP A 255 -10.54 -10.73 6.95
CA ASP A 255 -10.26 -12.16 6.87
C ASP A 255 -9.85 -12.59 5.46
N LEU A 256 -8.78 -11.95 4.97
CA LEU A 256 -8.10 -12.32 3.73
C LEU A 256 -7.47 -13.71 3.86
N THR A 257 -6.98 -14.05 5.04
CA THR A 257 -6.26 -15.31 5.33
C THR A 257 -6.96 -16.11 6.43
N TRP A 258 -6.66 -17.40 6.51
CA TRP A 258 -7.18 -18.26 7.58
C TRP A 258 -6.35 -18.19 8.87
N GLN A 259 -5.03 -17.98 8.79
CA GLN A 259 -4.14 -18.13 9.96
C GLN A 259 -2.99 -17.11 9.96
N SER A 260 -3.11 -15.99 9.25
CA SER A 260 -2.08 -14.93 9.16
C SER A 260 -0.67 -15.41 8.81
N GLN A 261 -0.56 -16.56 8.14
CA GLN A 261 0.70 -17.13 7.67
C GLN A 261 1.11 -16.51 6.34
N VAL A 262 2.42 -16.53 6.05
CA VAL A 262 3.01 -15.93 4.86
C VAL A 262 2.37 -16.47 3.58
N GLU A 263 2.15 -17.78 3.51
CA GLU A 263 1.58 -18.44 2.32
C GLU A 263 0.15 -17.98 2.02
N GLY A 264 -0.67 -17.78 3.06
CA GLY A 264 -2.02 -17.25 2.90
C GLY A 264 -2.00 -15.81 2.36
N PHE A 265 -1.07 -15.00 2.83
CA PHE A 265 -0.88 -13.64 2.33
C PHE A 265 -0.26 -13.58 0.93
N GLU A 266 0.57 -14.54 0.54
CA GLU A 266 1.06 -14.67 -0.84
C GLU A 266 -0.09 -14.94 -1.82
N LEU A 267 -1.03 -15.82 -1.44
CA LEU A 267 -2.26 -16.06 -2.20
C LEU A 267 -3.15 -14.82 -2.25
N ALA A 268 -3.32 -14.10 -1.13
CA ALA A 268 -4.07 -12.85 -1.08
C ALA A 268 -3.46 -11.78 -2.00
N SER A 269 -2.13 -11.62 -1.96
CA SER A 269 -1.38 -10.73 -2.86
C SER A 269 -1.58 -11.11 -4.32
N LYS A 270 -1.51 -12.41 -4.64
CA LYS A 270 -1.76 -12.91 -6.00
C LYS A 270 -3.19 -12.61 -6.45
N PHE A 271 -4.18 -12.90 -5.61
CA PHE A 271 -5.58 -12.62 -5.90
C PHE A 271 -5.82 -11.14 -6.22
N ILE A 272 -5.32 -10.23 -5.36
CA ILE A 272 -5.47 -8.79 -5.58
C ILE A 272 -4.77 -8.35 -6.87
N LYS A 273 -3.56 -8.86 -7.16
CA LYS A 273 -2.82 -8.56 -8.39
C LYS A 273 -3.55 -9.06 -9.64
N ASP A 274 -4.11 -10.26 -9.61
CA ASP A 274 -4.84 -10.84 -10.75
C ASP A 274 -6.13 -10.04 -11.04
N VAL A 275 -6.92 -9.75 -10.00
CA VAL A 275 -8.16 -8.96 -10.13
C VAL A 275 -7.86 -7.53 -10.58
N SER A 276 -6.90 -6.87 -9.95
CA SER A 276 -6.54 -5.49 -10.29
C SER A 276 -5.99 -5.36 -11.71
N SER A 277 -5.14 -6.29 -12.15
CA SER A 277 -4.61 -6.28 -13.52
C SER A 277 -5.74 -6.49 -14.55
N SER A 278 -6.61 -7.46 -14.30
CA SER A 278 -7.72 -7.79 -15.21
C SER A 278 -8.73 -6.65 -15.32
N LEU A 279 -9.04 -5.98 -14.19
CA LEU A 279 -10.00 -4.89 -14.13
C LEU A 279 -9.38 -3.49 -14.28
N SER A 280 -8.07 -3.42 -14.55
CA SER A 280 -7.30 -2.16 -14.67
C SER A 280 -7.42 -1.24 -13.43
N LEU A 281 -7.40 -1.82 -12.23
CA LEU A 281 -7.44 -1.12 -10.95
C LEU A 281 -6.02 -0.78 -10.49
N THR A 282 -5.85 0.40 -9.90
CA THR A 282 -4.62 0.78 -9.20
C THR A 282 -4.77 0.56 -7.69
N PRO A 283 -3.69 0.62 -6.88
CA PRO A 283 -3.80 0.48 -5.43
C PRO A 283 -4.72 1.54 -4.77
N ASP A 284 -4.91 2.70 -5.39
CA ASP A 284 -5.85 3.74 -4.96
C ASP A 284 -7.33 3.38 -5.21
N ASP A 285 -7.60 2.30 -5.93
CA ASP A 285 -8.95 1.81 -6.21
C ASP A 285 -9.35 0.64 -5.30
N ILE A 286 -8.41 0.19 -4.48
CA ILE A 286 -8.54 -0.96 -3.62
C ILE A 286 -8.59 -0.47 -2.17
N ILE A 287 -9.54 -0.97 -1.39
CA ILE A 287 -9.62 -0.72 0.04
C ILE A 287 -9.78 -2.02 0.81
N ILE A 288 -9.02 -2.19 1.88
CA ILE A 288 -9.08 -3.37 2.74
C ILE A 288 -9.07 -2.96 4.21
N CYS A 289 -9.68 -3.77 5.07
CA CYS A 289 -9.38 -3.79 6.50
C CYS A 289 -8.93 -5.19 6.92
N PRO A 290 -8.15 -5.36 7.99
CA PRO A 290 -7.84 -6.68 8.52
C PRO A 290 -9.07 -7.29 9.21
N GLY A 291 -9.18 -8.62 9.16
CA GLY A 291 -10.02 -9.38 10.08
C GLY A 291 -9.21 -10.07 11.17
N ASN A 292 -9.86 -10.75 12.11
CA ASN A 292 -9.17 -11.38 13.25
C ASN A 292 -8.21 -12.49 12.80
N HIS A 293 -8.53 -13.22 11.73
CA HIS A 293 -7.65 -14.25 11.19
C HIS A 293 -6.41 -13.66 10.48
N ASP A 294 -6.45 -12.39 10.09
CA ASP A 294 -5.31 -11.69 9.47
C ASP A 294 -4.29 -11.18 10.50
N VAL A 295 -4.70 -11.02 11.76
CA VAL A 295 -3.86 -10.48 12.85
C VAL A 295 -3.70 -11.46 14.00
N GLY A 296 -3.60 -12.75 13.68
CA GLY A 296 -3.14 -13.75 14.64
C GLY A 296 -4.20 -14.30 15.57
N LEU A 297 -5.42 -14.54 15.07
CA LEU A 297 -6.39 -15.40 15.75
C LEU A 297 -5.81 -16.80 15.94
N VAL A 298 -5.60 -17.23 17.19
CA VAL A 298 -5.01 -18.56 17.45
C VAL A 298 -5.40 -19.14 18.81
N SER A 299 -5.69 -20.43 18.84
CA SER A 299 -5.76 -21.22 20.08
C SER A 299 -4.40 -21.80 20.45
N LYS A 300 -4.22 -22.19 21.72
CA LYS A 300 -2.99 -22.86 22.16
C LYS A 300 -2.70 -24.13 21.37
N GLU A 301 -3.74 -24.91 21.08
CA GLU A 301 -3.63 -26.14 20.30
C GLU A 301 -3.19 -25.84 18.85
N GLN A 302 -3.89 -24.91 18.19
CA GLN A 302 -3.58 -24.49 16.83
C GLN A 302 -2.17 -23.90 16.71
N TYR A 303 -1.72 -23.12 17.70
CA TYR A 303 -0.37 -22.58 17.73
C TYR A 303 0.68 -23.70 17.65
N PHE A 304 0.55 -24.74 18.48
CA PHE A 304 1.51 -25.84 18.47
C PHE A 304 1.45 -26.70 17.21
N GLU A 305 0.27 -26.86 16.62
CA GLU A 305 0.11 -27.49 15.30
C GLU A 305 0.84 -26.70 14.21
N ILE A 306 0.71 -25.36 14.21
CA ILE A 306 1.39 -24.48 13.26
C ILE A 306 2.90 -24.52 13.45
N MET A 307 3.38 -24.44 14.70
CA MET A 307 4.80 -24.39 15.01
C MET A 307 5.50 -25.76 14.89
N GLY A 308 4.75 -26.86 14.75
CA GLY A 308 5.28 -28.21 14.63
C GLY A 308 6.06 -28.70 15.87
N LYS A 309 5.85 -28.06 17.03
CA LYS A 309 6.55 -28.39 18.29
C LYS A 309 5.54 -28.51 19.43
N PRO A 310 5.52 -29.63 20.19
CA PRO A 310 4.43 -29.90 21.11
C PRO A 310 4.52 -29.21 22.48
N THR A 311 5.70 -28.73 22.93
CA THR A 311 5.86 -28.17 24.28
C THR A 311 7.01 -27.17 24.41
N THR A 312 6.82 -26.20 25.30
CA THR A 312 7.81 -25.20 25.76
C THR A 312 7.44 -24.75 27.17
N ASP A 313 8.44 -24.38 27.98
CA ASP A 313 8.23 -23.80 29.32
C ASP A 313 7.75 -22.34 29.26
N THR A 314 7.70 -21.74 28.07
CA THR A 314 7.25 -20.36 27.88
C THR A 314 5.74 -20.25 28.14
N PRO A 315 5.27 -19.29 28.95
CA PRO A 315 3.84 -19.06 29.20
C PRO A 315 3.06 -18.80 27.91
N TRP A 316 1.81 -19.29 27.84
CA TRP A 316 0.93 -19.12 26.68
C TRP A 316 0.79 -17.65 26.27
N ALA A 317 0.57 -16.75 27.23
CA ALA A 317 0.43 -15.32 26.97
C ALA A 317 1.59 -14.73 26.17
N THR A 318 2.83 -15.13 26.49
CA THR A 318 4.03 -14.68 25.78
C THR A 318 4.13 -15.28 24.37
N LEU A 319 3.77 -16.55 24.20
CA LEU A 319 3.74 -17.19 22.88
C LEU A 319 2.69 -16.55 21.97
N ALA A 320 1.49 -16.33 22.51
CA ALA A 320 0.38 -15.65 21.89
C ALA A 320 0.74 -14.22 21.46
N GLU A 321 1.37 -13.44 22.33
CA GLU A 321 1.83 -12.08 22.01
C GLU A 321 2.86 -12.07 20.88
N ASN A 322 3.84 -12.97 20.93
CA ASN A 322 4.84 -13.11 19.86
C ASN A 322 4.20 -13.53 18.53
N TYR A 323 3.24 -14.45 18.56
CA TYR A 323 2.49 -14.89 17.38
C TYR A 323 1.66 -13.74 16.79
N HIS A 324 0.97 -12.98 17.63
CA HIS A 324 0.20 -11.80 17.21
C HIS A 324 1.11 -10.74 16.56
N LYS A 325 2.28 -10.49 17.16
CA LYS A 325 3.28 -9.56 16.60
C LYS A 325 3.78 -10.03 15.23
N GLY A 326 4.18 -11.29 15.09
CA GLY A 326 4.62 -11.87 13.82
C GLY A 326 3.49 -11.86 12.76
N SER A 327 2.26 -12.14 13.16
CA SER A 327 1.07 -12.07 12.29
C SER A 327 0.82 -10.65 11.79
N LYS A 328 0.92 -9.64 12.66
CA LYS A 328 0.82 -8.23 12.27
C LYS A 328 1.94 -7.83 11.32
N GLU A 329 3.16 -8.33 11.53
CA GLU A 329 4.30 -8.11 10.61
C GLU A 329 4.05 -8.74 9.23
N ASN A 330 3.49 -9.95 9.17
CA ASN A 330 3.08 -10.59 7.91
C ASN A 330 2.02 -9.77 7.18
N TYR A 331 0.98 -9.29 7.88
CA TYR A 331 -0.03 -8.40 7.29
C TYR A 331 0.58 -7.09 6.79
N ILE A 332 1.52 -6.48 7.53
CA ILE A 332 2.22 -5.27 7.09
C ILE A 332 3.03 -5.52 5.82
N LYS A 333 3.71 -6.66 5.71
CA LYS A 333 4.45 -7.05 4.49
C LYS A 333 3.51 -7.21 3.30
N PHE A 334 2.43 -7.97 3.47
CA PHE A 334 1.36 -8.09 2.49
C PHE A 334 0.80 -6.74 2.04
N TYR A 335 0.48 -5.86 3.00
CA TYR A 335 -0.04 -4.53 2.70
C TYR A 335 0.97 -3.71 1.90
N LYS A 336 2.26 -3.75 2.26
CA LYS A 336 3.34 -3.10 1.48
C LYS A 336 3.41 -3.63 0.06
N ASP A 337 3.28 -4.94 -0.13
CA ASP A 337 3.33 -5.57 -1.46
C ASP A 337 2.15 -5.14 -2.36
N VAL A 338 0.98 -4.89 -1.78
CA VAL A 338 -0.22 -4.46 -2.52
C VAL A 338 -0.21 -2.94 -2.75
N PHE A 339 0.07 -2.15 -1.72
CA PHE A 339 -0.10 -0.68 -1.75
C PHE A 339 1.20 0.10 -1.97
N GLN A 340 2.36 -0.58 -2.03
CA GLN A 340 3.69 0.02 -2.21
C GLN A 340 4.06 1.02 -1.10
N ARG A 341 3.44 0.89 0.07
CA ARG A 341 3.70 1.68 1.29
C ARG A 341 3.28 0.94 2.55
N LYS A 342 3.82 1.33 3.70
CA LYS A 342 3.42 0.78 5.00
C LYS A 342 1.99 1.24 5.36
N PRO A 343 1.15 0.39 5.99
CA PRO A 343 -0.14 0.83 6.54
C PRO A 343 0.06 1.83 7.70
N GLU A 344 -1.02 2.49 8.12
CA GLU A 344 -1.03 3.26 9.36
C GLU A 344 -0.77 2.37 10.59
N GLU A 345 -0.42 2.96 11.73
CA GLU A 345 -0.14 2.23 12.98
C GLU A 345 -1.32 1.32 13.40
N ASP A 346 -2.53 1.85 13.22
CA ASP A 346 -3.79 1.18 13.49
C ASP A 346 -4.29 0.31 12.32
N LEU A 347 -3.56 0.22 11.21
CA LEU A 347 -3.94 -0.52 10.00
C LEU A 347 -5.19 0.03 9.27
N SER A 348 -5.60 1.26 9.58
CA SER A 348 -6.71 1.92 8.91
C SER A 348 -6.33 2.43 7.50
N GLN A 349 -7.34 2.64 6.67
CA GLN A 349 -7.19 3.10 5.28
C GLN A 349 -8.39 3.97 4.86
N GLY A 350 -8.20 4.83 3.87
CA GLY A 350 -9.25 5.67 3.31
C GLY A 350 -9.14 5.83 1.80
N ARG A 351 -10.29 5.72 1.12
CA ARG A 351 -10.43 5.95 -0.32
C ARG A 351 -11.51 6.97 -0.61
N LYS A 352 -11.25 7.77 -1.65
CA LYS A 352 -12.17 8.80 -2.14
C LYS A 352 -12.31 8.62 -3.64
N PHE A 353 -13.52 8.40 -4.10
CA PHE A 353 -13.86 8.16 -5.49
C PHE A 353 -14.74 9.28 -6.04
N LEU A 354 -14.45 9.71 -7.25
CA LEU A 354 -15.39 10.41 -8.12
C LEU A 354 -15.74 9.44 -9.25
N LEU A 355 -16.85 8.74 -9.10
CA LEU A 355 -17.33 7.71 -10.01
C LEU A 355 -18.06 8.33 -11.22
N GLY A 356 -18.39 7.47 -12.19
CA GLY A 356 -19.29 7.81 -13.29
C GLY A 356 -20.61 8.40 -12.78
N GLY A 357 -21.25 9.23 -13.61
CA GLY A 357 -22.44 9.98 -13.20
C GLY A 357 -22.19 11.04 -12.11
N HIS A 358 -20.94 11.44 -11.89
CA HIS A 358 -20.51 12.43 -10.87
C HIS A 358 -20.84 12.02 -9.42
N LYS A 359 -20.88 10.72 -9.13
CA LYS A 359 -21.13 10.21 -7.77
C LYS A 359 -19.86 10.30 -6.94
N VAL A 360 -19.96 10.91 -5.76
CA VAL A 360 -18.83 11.10 -4.85
C VAL A 360 -18.94 10.10 -3.70
N VAL A 361 -17.94 9.23 -3.57
CA VAL A 361 -17.95 8.15 -2.56
C VAL A 361 -16.69 8.23 -1.70
N GLU A 362 -16.86 8.17 -0.39
CA GLU A 362 -15.78 8.18 0.59
C GLU A 362 -15.88 6.90 1.43
N VAL A 363 -14.86 6.06 1.40
CA VAL A 363 -14.82 4.79 2.14
C VAL A 363 -13.68 4.84 3.15
N ALA A 364 -14.02 4.65 4.42
CA ALA A 364 -13.07 4.58 5.53
C ALA A 364 -13.02 3.15 6.08
N ALA A 365 -11.87 2.49 5.95
CA ALA A 365 -11.62 1.17 6.50
C ALA A 365 -11.02 1.30 7.91
N LEU A 366 -11.68 0.68 8.87
CA LEU A 366 -11.34 0.64 10.29
C LEU A 366 -10.82 -0.76 10.63
N ASN A 367 -9.76 -0.82 11.41
CA ASN A 367 -9.29 -2.04 12.04
C ASN A 367 -10.08 -2.28 13.32
N SER A 368 -10.95 -3.28 13.28
CA SER A 368 -11.69 -3.77 14.45
C SER A 368 -10.93 -4.83 15.26
N CYS A 369 -9.70 -5.18 14.90
CA CYS A 369 -8.93 -6.28 15.47
C CYS A 369 -7.76 -5.75 16.32
N VAL A 370 -7.98 -4.64 17.02
CA VAL A 370 -6.95 -3.94 17.82
C VAL A 370 -6.52 -4.75 19.04
N LEU A 371 -7.40 -5.60 19.58
CA LEU A 371 -7.11 -6.47 20.72
C LEU A 371 -6.45 -7.77 20.26
N GLN A 372 -5.60 -8.34 21.13
CA GLN A 372 -4.96 -9.63 20.89
C GLN A 372 -5.99 -10.76 20.73
N GLN A 373 -5.93 -11.45 19.60
CA GLN A 373 -6.92 -12.45 19.16
C GLN A 373 -6.59 -13.86 19.69
N VAL A 374 -6.54 -14.03 21.02
CA VAL A 374 -6.09 -15.28 21.65
C VAL A 374 -7.16 -15.94 22.52
N LYS A 375 -7.23 -17.27 22.45
CA LYS A 375 -8.10 -18.09 23.30
C LYS A 375 -7.77 -17.76 24.76
N ASP A 376 -8.79 -17.34 25.50
CA ASP A 376 -8.79 -16.84 26.89
C ASP A 376 -8.76 -15.29 27.09
N SER A 377 -8.46 -14.47 26.07
CA SER A 377 -8.45 -12.99 26.21
C SER A 377 -9.53 -12.28 25.39
N PHE A 378 -9.35 -12.12 24.08
CA PHE A 378 -10.29 -11.38 23.22
C PHE A 378 -10.53 -12.11 21.89
N LEU A 379 -10.48 -13.45 21.93
CA LEU A 379 -10.68 -14.30 20.75
C LEU A 379 -11.99 -13.93 20.03
N GLY A 380 -11.88 -13.44 18.80
CA GLY A 380 -13.04 -13.09 17.95
C GLY A 380 -13.80 -11.85 18.41
N MET A 381 -13.24 -11.05 19.31
CA MET A 381 -13.87 -9.81 19.78
C MET A 381 -13.35 -8.60 19.01
N GLY A 382 -14.30 -7.80 18.52
CA GLY A 382 -14.01 -6.53 17.86
C GLY A 382 -13.75 -5.39 18.85
N PHE A 383 -12.81 -4.51 18.53
CA PHE A 383 -12.57 -3.24 19.22
C PHE A 383 -11.83 -2.26 18.30
N ILE A 384 -12.23 -1.00 18.31
CA ILE A 384 -11.70 0.03 17.39
C ILE A 384 -10.88 1.09 18.15
N GLY A 385 -11.46 1.66 19.20
CA GLY A 385 -10.83 2.71 20.00
C GLY A 385 -11.00 4.13 19.45
N GLU A 386 -11.04 5.11 20.37
CA GLU A 386 -11.27 6.52 20.06
C GLU A 386 -10.13 7.16 19.23
N LYS A 387 -8.87 6.83 19.54
CA LYS A 387 -7.70 7.37 18.81
C LYS A 387 -7.80 7.06 17.32
N GLN A 388 -8.13 5.82 16.96
CA GLN A 388 -8.30 5.40 15.57
C GLN A 388 -9.45 6.18 14.90
N LEU A 389 -10.62 6.28 15.55
CA LEU A 389 -11.77 7.01 15.00
C LEU A 389 -11.46 8.49 14.73
N SER A 390 -10.71 9.14 15.62
CA SER A 390 -10.25 10.52 15.44
C SER A 390 -9.25 10.64 14.29
N ASN A 391 -8.24 9.76 14.25
CA ASN A 391 -7.23 9.74 13.19
C ASN A 391 -7.84 9.53 11.80
N VAL A 392 -8.78 8.59 11.68
CA VAL A 392 -9.49 8.31 10.43
C VAL A 392 -10.36 9.50 10.02
N ALA A 393 -11.11 10.10 10.95
CA ALA A 393 -11.93 11.26 10.64
C ALA A 393 -11.07 12.46 10.17
N GLU A 394 -9.93 12.70 10.81
CA GLU A 394 -8.98 13.74 10.38
C GLU A 394 -8.41 13.42 8.99
N SER A 395 -7.91 12.20 8.79
CA SER A 395 -7.26 11.77 7.55
C SER A 395 -8.22 11.74 6.35
N MET A 396 -9.50 11.45 6.59
CA MET A 396 -10.57 11.54 5.58
C MET A 396 -11.02 12.99 5.33
N GLY A 397 -10.61 13.96 6.15
CA GLY A 397 -11.08 15.34 6.06
C GLY A 397 -12.54 15.50 6.52
N TRP A 398 -13.00 14.63 7.42
CA TRP A 398 -14.29 14.72 8.10
C TRP A 398 -14.20 15.47 9.41
N MET A 399 -12.99 15.72 9.89
CA MET A 399 -12.64 16.52 11.05
C MET A 399 -11.38 17.33 10.72
N ASN A 400 -11.25 18.54 11.24
CA ASN A 400 -10.02 19.33 11.09
C ASN A 400 -9.04 19.05 12.24
N LYS A 401 -7.83 19.63 12.16
CA LYS A 401 -6.77 19.45 13.17
C LYS A 401 -7.11 20.00 14.55
N SER A 402 -8.07 20.92 14.66
CA SER A 402 -8.58 21.42 15.95
C SER A 402 -9.65 20.52 16.57
N GLY A 403 -10.03 19.42 15.89
CA GLY A 403 -11.05 18.48 16.36
C GLY A 403 -12.48 18.88 16.01
N GLU A 404 -12.67 19.90 15.17
CA GLU A 404 -13.99 20.35 14.74
C GLU A 404 -14.48 19.51 13.55
N TYR A 405 -15.75 19.10 13.60
CA TYR A 405 -16.37 18.27 12.57
C TYR A 405 -16.63 19.06 11.29
N ILE A 406 -16.24 18.48 10.15
CA ILE A 406 -16.50 19.05 8.83
C ILE A 406 -17.82 18.48 8.30
N SER A 407 -18.77 19.38 8.06
CA SER A 407 -20.10 19.01 7.56
C SER A 407 -19.99 18.27 6.22
N LYS A 408 -20.73 17.16 6.13
CA LYS A 408 -20.84 16.36 4.92
C LYS A 408 -21.53 17.16 3.82
N LYS A 409 -20.92 17.23 2.63
CA LYS A 409 -21.54 17.88 1.45
C LYS A 409 -22.69 17.03 0.90
N ARG A 410 -23.70 17.69 0.33
CA ARG A 410 -24.83 17.02 -0.34
C ARG A 410 -24.33 16.15 -1.50
N GLY A 411 -24.88 14.95 -1.64
CA GLY A 411 -24.54 14.02 -2.73
C GLY A 411 -23.26 13.19 -2.50
N VAL A 412 -22.57 13.37 -1.37
CA VAL A 412 -21.47 12.49 -0.98
C VAL A 412 -22.03 11.26 -0.28
N THR A 413 -21.59 10.08 -0.67
CA THR A 413 -21.85 8.83 0.07
C THR A 413 -20.66 8.51 0.97
N ARG A 414 -20.88 8.33 2.27
CA ARG A 414 -19.85 7.93 3.23
C ARG A 414 -20.08 6.50 3.69
N ILE A 415 -19.05 5.68 3.59
CA ILE A 415 -19.06 4.26 3.97
C ILE A 415 -17.96 4.05 5.01
N ALA A 416 -18.30 3.38 6.12
CA ALA A 416 -17.31 2.81 7.03
C ALA A 416 -17.24 1.30 6.79
N MET A 417 -16.04 0.74 6.72
CA MET A 417 -15.82 -0.69 6.54
C MET A 417 -14.99 -1.23 7.70
N LEU A 418 -15.38 -2.35 8.26
CA LEU A 418 -14.68 -3.03 9.34
C LEU A 418 -14.96 -4.53 9.26
N HIS A 419 -14.27 -5.35 10.04
CA HIS A 419 -14.51 -6.79 9.99
C HIS A 419 -15.62 -7.25 10.95
N HIS A 420 -15.51 -6.91 12.24
CA HIS A 420 -16.48 -7.35 13.26
C HIS A 420 -17.82 -6.61 13.16
N HIS A 421 -18.89 -7.31 13.52
CA HIS A 421 -20.25 -6.77 13.52
C HIS A 421 -20.53 -5.87 14.74
N LEU A 422 -21.54 -5.00 14.60
CA LEU A 422 -21.94 -4.02 15.62
C LEU A 422 -23.27 -4.34 16.30
N THR A 423 -23.99 -5.31 15.75
CA THR A 423 -25.32 -5.74 16.17
C THR A 423 -25.37 -7.26 16.05
N SER A 424 -26.20 -7.91 16.86
CA SER A 424 -26.40 -9.36 16.77
C SER A 424 -26.75 -9.78 15.34
N ILE A 425 -25.98 -10.73 14.79
CA ILE A 425 -26.19 -11.30 13.46
C ILE A 425 -26.88 -12.66 13.56
N ASN A 426 -26.55 -13.43 14.59
CA ASN A 426 -27.21 -14.68 14.89
C ASN A 426 -28.54 -14.43 15.60
N GLU A 427 -29.55 -15.25 15.27
CA GLU A 427 -30.83 -15.25 15.97
C GLU A 427 -30.67 -15.66 17.44
N ALA A 428 -29.81 -16.65 17.69
CA ALA A 428 -29.42 -17.11 19.01
C ALA A 428 -27.96 -17.58 18.97
N GLU A 429 -27.25 -17.40 20.08
CA GLU A 429 -25.92 -17.98 20.31
C GLU A 429 -26.02 -18.98 21.46
N ASP A 430 -25.30 -20.09 21.36
CA ASP A 430 -25.25 -21.08 22.43
C ASP A 430 -24.54 -20.46 23.65
N ALA A 431 -25.27 -20.39 24.77
CA ALA A 431 -24.76 -19.80 26.00
C ALA A 431 -23.84 -20.79 26.72
N TYR A 432 -22.53 -20.67 26.52
CA TYR A 432 -21.52 -21.42 27.27
C TYR A 432 -20.97 -20.57 28.42
N LEU A 433 -20.65 -21.21 29.56
CA LEU A 433 -20.11 -20.54 30.75
C LEU A 433 -18.89 -19.65 30.47
N ASP A 434 -18.05 -20.03 29.51
CA ASP A 434 -16.82 -19.32 29.13
C ASP A 434 -16.89 -18.70 27.71
N SER A 435 -18.08 -18.61 27.12
CA SER A 435 -18.25 -18.04 25.78
C SER A 435 -18.16 -16.51 25.79
N LYS A 436 -17.39 -16.00 24.82
CA LYS A 436 -17.20 -14.57 24.56
C LYS A 436 -18.04 -14.22 23.34
N TYR A 437 -19.13 -13.49 23.57
CA TYR A 437 -20.04 -13.05 22.51
C TYR A 437 -19.35 -12.01 21.61
N SER A 438 -19.58 -12.11 20.31
CA SER A 438 -18.71 -11.56 19.25
C SER A 438 -19.01 -10.12 18.82
N VAL A 439 -19.94 -9.44 19.49
CA VAL A 439 -20.25 -8.02 19.20
C VAL A 439 -19.07 -7.13 19.57
N THR A 440 -18.75 -6.19 18.67
CA THR A 440 -17.69 -5.19 18.90
C THR A 440 -17.87 -4.47 20.24
N LEU A 441 -16.86 -4.53 21.10
CA LEU A 441 -16.93 -4.08 22.50
C LEU A 441 -17.26 -2.60 22.64
N ASP A 442 -16.77 -1.76 21.71
CA ASP A 442 -17.06 -0.33 21.66
C ASP A 442 -18.02 0.05 20.52
N ALA A 443 -18.94 -0.86 20.13
CA ALA A 443 -19.90 -0.63 19.06
C ALA A 443 -20.67 0.70 19.22
N GLU A 444 -21.18 1.01 20.42
CA GLU A 444 -21.89 2.28 20.66
C GLU A 444 -21.01 3.51 20.40
N ARG A 445 -19.70 3.45 20.68
CA ARG A 445 -18.77 4.55 20.35
C ARG A 445 -18.73 4.76 18.84
N LEU A 446 -18.63 3.69 18.05
CA LEU A 446 -18.66 3.78 16.59
C LEU A 446 -20.02 4.28 16.10
N LEU A 447 -21.14 3.81 16.63
CA LEU A 447 -22.47 4.29 16.22
C LEU A 447 -22.65 5.79 16.49
N ARG A 448 -22.09 6.32 17.60
CA ARG A 448 -22.06 7.77 17.86
C ARG A 448 -21.17 8.50 16.86
N TRP A 449 -20.01 7.95 16.51
CA TRP A 449 -19.11 8.50 15.49
C TRP A 449 -19.78 8.55 14.09
N VAL A 450 -20.49 7.49 13.72
CA VAL A 450 -21.30 7.40 12.48
C VAL A 450 -22.33 8.52 12.39
N VAL A 451 -23.05 8.79 13.49
CA VAL A 451 -24.03 9.89 13.55
C VAL A 451 -23.37 11.26 13.42
N LYS A 452 -22.23 11.49 14.09
CA LYS A 452 -21.48 12.75 14.03
C LYS A 452 -20.95 13.03 12.62
N HIS A 453 -20.39 12.01 11.96
CA HIS A 453 -19.77 12.13 10.64
C HIS A 453 -20.72 11.82 9.47
N LYS A 454 -22.01 11.56 9.74
CA LYS A 454 -23.04 11.29 8.72
C LYS A 454 -22.64 10.17 7.75
N VAL A 455 -22.10 9.09 8.31
CA VAL A 455 -21.77 7.86 7.57
C VAL A 455 -23.06 7.15 7.21
N ASP A 456 -23.27 6.81 5.94
CA ASP A 456 -24.53 6.25 5.42
C ASP A 456 -24.58 4.73 5.54
N TYR A 457 -23.43 4.08 5.32
CA TYR A 457 -23.33 2.62 5.25
C TYR A 457 -22.17 2.14 6.10
N ILE A 458 -22.38 1.04 6.81
CA ILE A 458 -21.37 0.28 7.53
C ILE A 458 -21.32 -1.10 6.89
N LEU A 459 -20.15 -1.50 6.39
CA LEU A 459 -19.90 -2.78 5.72
C LEU A 459 -19.07 -3.67 6.62
N HIS A 460 -19.49 -4.91 6.85
CA HIS A 460 -18.73 -5.87 7.65
C HIS A 460 -18.86 -7.34 7.23
N GLY A 461 -18.07 -8.20 7.88
CA GLY A 461 -18.01 -9.65 7.69
C GLY A 461 -18.12 -10.43 9.00
N HIS A 462 -17.15 -11.34 9.23
CA HIS A 462 -16.87 -12.08 10.47
C HIS A 462 -17.76 -13.29 10.73
N MET A 463 -19.08 -13.14 10.61
CA MET A 463 -20.01 -14.23 10.96
C MET A 463 -20.39 -15.11 9.77
N HIS A 464 -19.81 -14.86 8.60
CA HIS A 464 -20.12 -15.53 7.32
C HIS A 464 -21.61 -15.52 6.94
N ARG A 465 -22.39 -14.59 7.52
CA ARG A 465 -23.83 -14.45 7.27
C ARG A 465 -24.15 -13.10 6.65
N SER A 466 -24.99 -13.14 5.64
CA SER A 466 -25.55 -11.94 5.04
C SER A 466 -26.61 -11.30 5.93
N SER A 467 -26.59 -9.97 6.07
CA SER A 467 -27.61 -9.24 6.84
C SER A 467 -27.69 -7.77 6.43
N CYS A 468 -28.81 -7.12 6.75
CA CYS A 468 -28.98 -5.69 6.59
C CYS A 468 -29.90 -5.12 7.65
N ILE A 469 -29.43 -4.08 8.35
CA ILE A 469 -30.17 -3.39 9.41
C ILE A 469 -30.14 -1.90 9.13
N THR A 470 -31.31 -1.25 9.14
CA THR A 470 -31.40 0.22 9.08
C THR A 470 -31.59 0.77 10.48
N ILE A 471 -30.72 1.70 10.90
CA ILE A 471 -30.76 2.34 12.21
C ILE A 471 -30.98 3.83 12.05
N LYS A 472 -31.91 4.40 12.81
CA LYS A 472 -31.99 5.84 13.07
C LYS A 472 -31.53 6.11 14.51
N LYS A 473 -30.57 7.02 14.68
CA LYS A 473 -29.97 7.31 15.99
C LYS A 473 -29.84 8.81 16.24
N ILE A 474 -30.17 9.23 17.45
CA ILE A 474 -29.94 10.56 18.03
C ILE A 474 -28.83 10.40 19.08
N LEU A 475 -27.86 11.31 19.14
CA LEU A 475 -26.73 11.19 20.08
C LEU A 475 -27.17 11.21 21.55
N SER A 476 -28.09 12.12 21.89
CA SER A 476 -28.69 12.28 23.20
C SER A 476 -30.21 12.17 23.03
N PRO A 477 -30.80 10.99 23.22
CA PRO A 477 -32.21 10.75 22.90
C PRO A 477 -33.19 11.53 23.79
N LEU A 478 -32.71 12.07 24.92
CA LEU A 478 -33.49 12.90 25.85
C LEU A 478 -33.43 14.40 25.52
N GLU A 479 -32.66 14.79 24.51
CA GLU A 479 -32.50 16.19 24.07
C GLU A 479 -33.13 16.39 22.68
N PRO A 480 -33.65 17.59 22.35
CA PRO A 480 -34.13 17.90 21.02
C PRO A 480 -33.03 17.73 19.95
N VAL A 481 -33.43 17.37 18.73
CA VAL A 481 -32.52 17.30 17.59
C VAL A 481 -31.99 18.70 17.26
N SER A 482 -30.68 18.82 17.16
CA SER A 482 -29.99 20.09 16.88
C SER A 482 -28.64 19.86 16.20
N ALA A 483 -27.89 20.93 15.90
CA ALA A 483 -26.53 20.80 15.37
C ALA A 483 -25.56 20.14 16.37
N SER A 484 -25.74 20.36 17.66
CA SER A 484 -24.95 19.73 18.74
C SER A 484 -25.47 18.36 19.15
N ASN A 485 -26.75 18.06 18.89
CA ASN A 485 -27.38 16.77 19.09
C ASN A 485 -28.02 16.22 17.78
N PRO A 486 -27.20 15.81 16.80
CA PRO A 486 -27.70 15.38 15.50
C PRO A 486 -28.45 14.04 15.57
N GLU A 487 -29.46 13.92 14.72
CA GLU A 487 -30.04 12.65 14.29
C GLU A 487 -29.41 12.19 12.97
N HIS A 488 -29.20 10.89 12.78
CA HIS A 488 -28.78 10.32 11.50
C HIS A 488 -29.36 8.92 11.28
N THR A 489 -29.67 8.60 10.02
CA THR A 489 -30.12 7.27 9.59
C THR A 489 -29.03 6.65 8.71
N PHE A 490 -28.69 5.39 8.99
CA PHE A 490 -27.63 4.65 8.31
C PHE A 490 -27.98 3.15 8.24
N GLN A 491 -27.31 2.42 7.35
CA GLN A 491 -27.47 0.97 7.20
C GLN A 491 -26.20 0.24 7.64
N ILE A 492 -26.37 -0.91 8.31
CA ILE A 492 -25.32 -1.86 8.63
C ILE A 492 -25.57 -3.10 7.76
N ILE A 493 -24.60 -3.46 6.93
CA ILE A 493 -24.71 -4.52 5.94
C ILE A 493 -23.58 -5.51 6.15
N SER A 494 -23.92 -6.79 6.23
CA SER A 494 -22.99 -7.90 6.29
C SER A 494 -22.95 -8.62 4.94
N LEU A 495 -21.76 -8.93 4.44
CA LEU A 495 -21.62 -9.61 3.15
C LEU A 495 -22.02 -11.10 3.20
N GLY A 496 -21.65 -11.77 4.29
CA GLY A 496 -21.45 -13.22 4.29
C GLY A 496 -19.97 -13.56 4.10
N SER A 497 -19.66 -14.73 3.54
CA SER A 497 -18.30 -15.10 3.13
C SER A 497 -18.13 -15.02 1.62
N SER A 498 -16.91 -14.78 1.14
CA SER A 498 -16.56 -14.82 -0.30
C SER A 498 -15.74 -16.04 -0.68
N GLY A 499 -15.23 -16.82 0.27
CA GLY A 499 -14.16 -17.78 -0.04
C GLY A 499 -14.10 -19.06 0.80
N VAL A 500 -14.86 -19.21 1.88
CA VAL A 500 -14.66 -20.35 2.78
C VAL A 500 -15.24 -21.66 2.25
N ALA A 501 -14.64 -22.76 2.68
CA ALA A 501 -15.16 -24.11 2.44
C ALA A 501 -16.56 -24.29 3.04
N SER A 502 -17.37 -25.17 2.43
CA SER A 502 -18.76 -25.40 2.84
C SER A 502 -18.92 -25.83 4.30
N SER A 503 -17.89 -26.42 4.92
CA SER A 503 -17.90 -26.78 6.34
C SER A 503 -17.82 -25.59 7.29
N GLU A 504 -17.34 -24.43 6.80
CA GLU A 504 -17.20 -23.20 7.57
C GLU A 504 -18.33 -22.20 7.28
N LEU A 505 -19.27 -22.56 6.39
CA LEU A 505 -20.45 -21.76 6.11
C LEU A 505 -21.55 -22.06 7.15
N PRO A 506 -22.33 -21.04 7.54
CA PRO A 506 -23.44 -21.23 8.47
C PRO A 506 -24.56 -22.04 7.82
N ASN A 507 -25.18 -22.96 8.58
CA ASN A 507 -26.24 -23.85 8.07
C ASN A 507 -27.44 -23.13 7.41
N GLN A 508 -27.69 -21.87 7.77
CA GLN A 508 -28.81 -21.07 7.27
C GLN A 508 -28.46 -20.27 6.01
N ASP A 509 -27.16 -20.08 5.71
CA ASP A 509 -26.66 -19.37 4.53
C ASP A 509 -25.41 -20.10 3.99
N CYS A 510 -25.65 -21.16 3.22
CA CYS A 510 -24.60 -22.06 2.72
C CYS A 510 -24.02 -21.62 1.37
N ALA A 511 -23.70 -20.34 1.19
CA ALA A 511 -23.05 -19.88 -0.04
C ALA A 511 -21.96 -18.83 0.22
N ASN A 512 -20.99 -18.79 -0.71
CA ASN A 512 -20.07 -17.68 -0.84
C ASN A 512 -20.67 -16.61 -1.75
N TYR A 513 -20.40 -15.33 -1.49
CA TYR A 513 -20.94 -14.19 -2.21
C TYR A 513 -19.86 -13.17 -2.59
N ALA A 514 -20.12 -12.46 -3.68
CA ALA A 514 -19.59 -11.14 -3.94
C ALA A 514 -20.75 -10.14 -4.01
N CYS A 515 -20.54 -8.92 -3.54
CA CYS A 515 -21.51 -7.84 -3.66
C CYS A 515 -21.02 -6.81 -4.66
N ILE A 516 -21.90 -6.38 -5.57
CA ILE A 516 -21.69 -5.21 -6.39
C ILE A 516 -22.41 -4.03 -5.73
N MET A 517 -21.62 -3.06 -5.30
CA MET A 517 -22.10 -1.74 -4.87
C MET A 517 -22.28 -0.87 -6.10
N ASP A 518 -23.51 -0.78 -6.60
CA ASP A 518 -23.87 -0.09 -7.83
C ASP A 518 -24.37 1.33 -7.55
N PHE A 519 -23.63 2.33 -8.04
CA PHE A 519 -23.91 3.74 -7.88
C PHE A 519 -24.54 4.38 -9.13
N SER A 520 -24.84 3.61 -10.19
CA SER A 520 -25.41 4.13 -11.44
C SER A 520 -26.82 4.71 -11.27
N GLY A 521 -27.57 4.22 -10.27
CA GLY A 521 -28.92 4.67 -9.95
C GLY A 521 -28.99 5.98 -9.16
N GLU A 522 -30.20 6.39 -8.80
CA GLU A 522 -30.39 7.50 -7.85
C GLU A 522 -29.87 7.14 -6.47
N LYS A 523 -30.20 5.93 -6.01
CA LYS A 523 -29.71 5.33 -4.77
C LYS A 523 -28.65 4.27 -5.05
N LEU A 524 -27.77 4.06 -4.08
CA LEU A 524 -26.84 2.93 -4.07
C LEU A 524 -27.63 1.62 -3.99
N ALA A 525 -27.32 0.64 -4.83
CA ALA A 525 -27.84 -0.72 -4.73
C ALA A 525 -26.71 -1.70 -4.38
N PHE A 526 -26.94 -2.55 -3.39
CA PHE A 526 -26.03 -3.65 -3.05
C PHE A 526 -26.59 -4.93 -3.65
N LYS A 527 -25.93 -5.47 -4.67
CA LYS A 527 -26.40 -6.65 -5.42
C LYS A 527 -25.50 -7.84 -5.14
N PHE A 528 -26.06 -8.90 -4.56
CA PHE A 528 -25.31 -10.04 -4.06
C PHE A 528 -25.35 -11.19 -5.05
N PHE A 529 -24.18 -11.69 -5.44
CA PHE A 529 -24.01 -12.76 -6.41
C PHE A 529 -23.34 -13.94 -5.73
N LYS A 530 -23.96 -15.12 -5.82
CA LYS A 530 -23.33 -16.35 -5.35
C LYS A 530 -22.08 -16.65 -6.18
N LEU A 531 -21.00 -17.00 -5.49
CA LEU A 531 -19.75 -17.45 -6.08
C LEU A 531 -19.68 -18.97 -5.98
N ASP A 532 -19.38 -19.61 -7.10
CA ASP A 532 -19.22 -21.05 -7.21
C ASP A 532 -17.94 -21.34 -7.99
N ARG A 533 -17.16 -22.33 -7.56
CA ARG A 533 -15.90 -22.68 -8.24
C ARG A 533 -16.11 -23.44 -9.55
N GLN A 534 -17.21 -24.17 -9.70
CA GLN A 534 -17.56 -24.94 -10.90
C GLN A 534 -18.45 -24.14 -11.86
N ASN A 535 -19.47 -23.47 -11.33
CA ASN A 535 -20.45 -22.74 -12.12
C ASN A 535 -20.07 -21.26 -12.32
N GLY A 536 -20.35 -20.72 -13.50
CA GLY A 536 -20.14 -19.30 -13.83
C GLY A 536 -20.90 -18.35 -12.92
N ALA A 537 -20.47 -17.09 -12.89
CA ALA A 537 -21.23 -16.03 -12.21
C ALA A 537 -22.62 -15.89 -12.84
N ASN A 538 -23.67 -15.91 -12.02
CA ASN A 538 -25.04 -15.67 -12.48
C ASN A 538 -25.18 -14.24 -13.01
N GLU A 539 -25.92 -14.06 -14.09
CA GLU A 539 -26.20 -12.72 -14.66
C GLU A 539 -27.12 -11.90 -13.75
N THR A 540 -27.99 -12.57 -12.99
CA THR A 540 -28.91 -11.95 -12.04
C THR A 540 -28.41 -12.06 -10.61
N ALA A 541 -28.50 -10.96 -9.87
CA ALA A 541 -28.23 -10.97 -8.44
C ALA A 541 -29.18 -11.94 -7.70
N THR A 542 -28.63 -12.65 -6.73
CA THR A 542 -29.37 -13.57 -5.84
C THR A 542 -30.38 -12.79 -5.01
N TYR A 543 -29.96 -11.64 -4.50
CA TYR A 543 -30.83 -10.65 -3.87
C TYR A 543 -30.15 -9.28 -3.96
N ALA A 544 -30.93 -8.23 -3.72
CA ALA A 544 -30.46 -6.86 -3.72
C ALA A 544 -31.00 -6.11 -2.49
N ILE A 545 -30.18 -5.22 -1.95
CA ILE A 545 -30.57 -4.26 -0.91
C ILE A 545 -30.52 -2.87 -1.53
N GLU A 546 -31.61 -2.13 -1.42
CA GLU A 546 -31.67 -0.73 -1.81
C GLU A 546 -31.10 0.14 -0.67
N GLY A 547 -30.20 1.03 -1.04
CA GLY A 547 -29.59 1.99 -0.14
C GLY A 547 -30.55 3.10 0.29
N LEU A 548 -30.05 3.97 1.16
CA LEU A 548 -30.76 5.15 1.64
C LEU A 548 -30.91 6.20 0.54
N SER A 549 -32.02 6.93 0.58
CA SER A 549 -32.37 8.04 -0.33
C SER A 549 -31.56 9.30 -0.09
#